data_AF-A0A7S3W5F7-F1
#
_entry.id   AF-A0A7S3W5F7-F1
#
_cell.length_a   1.000
_cell.length_b   1.000
_cell.length_c   1.000
_cell.angle_alpha   90.00
_cell.angle_beta   90.00
_cell.angle_gamma   90.00
#
_symmetry.space_group_name_H-M   'P 1'
#
loop_
_entity.id
_entity.type
_entity.pdbx_description
1 polymer ?
#
loop_
_entity_poly.entity_id
_entity_poly.type
_entity_poly.pdbx_seq_one_letter_code
_entity_poly.pdbx_strand_id
1 'polypeptide(L)'
;GEDWKMATLLTAFLYPGIVFVIFFILNLFIWGQHSSGAVPFTTMFALLVLWFGISVPLVFLGSYFGFRKPPIELPVRTNQVPRQIPAQPWFIQPVFTALVGGVLPFGAVFTELFFIMSSLWQHQFYYLFGFLALVLVILIITCAEISIALTYFQLTSENYNWWWRSFFASSSSALYVFLYSILYFSSRLKIEKFVSTLLYFGYMGIVSLIFFLLTGAIGTVASFYFVKVIYGSIKVDQ
;
A
#
# COMPACT_ATOMS: atom_id res chain seq x y z
N GLY A 1 2.24 15.74 17.07
CA GLY A 1 2.12 14.28 16.99
C GLY A 1 1.98 13.74 18.39
N GLU A 2 0.83 13.99 19.00
CA GLU A 2 0.62 13.75 20.44
C GLU A 2 0.27 12.28 20.73
N ASP A 3 -0.32 11.56 19.75
CA ASP A 3 -0.78 10.18 19.92
C ASP A 3 0.15 9.11 19.33
N TRP A 4 1.44 9.20 19.65
CA TRP A 4 2.42 8.24 19.14
C TRP A 4 2.14 6.78 19.52
N LYS A 5 1.57 6.58 20.71
CA LYS A 5 1.17 5.25 21.20
C LYS A 5 0.04 4.67 20.36
N MET A 6 -0.94 5.51 19.99
CA MET A 6 -2.06 5.07 19.15
C MET A 6 -1.57 4.72 17.74
N ALA A 7 -0.70 5.54 17.14
CA ALA A 7 -0.10 5.24 15.85
C ALA A 7 0.67 3.91 15.87
N THR A 8 1.46 3.68 16.93
CA THR A 8 2.22 2.44 17.13
C THR A 8 1.31 1.22 17.27
N LEU A 9 0.23 1.34 18.06
CA LEU A 9 -0.77 0.27 18.21
C LEU A 9 -1.47 -0.03 16.88
N LEU A 10 -1.89 1.00 16.15
CA LEU A 10 -2.51 0.83 14.83
C LEU A 10 -1.55 0.13 13.86
N THR A 11 -0.28 0.52 13.80
CA THR A 11 0.70 -0.17 12.94
C THR A 11 0.92 -1.63 13.34
N ALA A 12 0.99 -1.91 14.65
CA ALA A 12 1.24 -3.26 15.16
C ALA A 12 0.06 -4.22 14.94
N PHE A 13 -1.17 -3.71 14.95
CA PHE A 13 -2.38 -4.56 14.94
C PHE A 13 -3.20 -4.47 13.66
N LEU A 14 -3.26 -3.32 12.98
CA LEU A 14 -4.21 -3.12 11.88
C LEU A 14 -3.89 -4.02 10.68
N TYR A 15 -2.69 -3.91 10.12
CA TYR A 15 -2.33 -4.69 8.94
C TYR A 15 -2.18 -6.20 9.25
N PRO A 16 -1.40 -6.63 10.26
CA PRO A 16 -1.29 -8.05 10.60
C PRO A 16 -2.63 -8.66 11.03
N GLY A 17 -3.47 -7.90 11.74
CA GLY A 17 -4.79 -8.34 12.17
C GLY A 17 -5.74 -8.58 11.00
N ILE A 18 -5.79 -7.66 10.03
CA ILE A 18 -6.60 -7.85 8.81
C ILE A 18 -6.16 -9.11 8.06
N VAL A 19 -4.85 -9.26 7.84
CA VAL A 19 -4.29 -10.43 7.14
C VAL A 19 -4.59 -11.72 7.91
N PHE A 20 -4.42 -11.72 9.23
CA PHE A 20 -4.72 -12.87 10.08
C PHE A 20 -6.19 -13.26 10.03
N VAL A 21 -7.11 -12.29 10.09
CA VAL A 21 -8.55 -12.55 10.02
C VAL A 21 -8.93 -13.16 8.66
N ILE A 22 -8.45 -12.59 7.55
CA ILE A 22 -8.70 -13.14 6.22
C ILE A 22 -8.16 -14.57 6.14
N PHE A 23 -6.90 -14.77 6.53
CA PHE A 23 -6.26 -16.09 6.49
C PHE A 23 -6.97 -17.11 7.39
N PHE A 24 -7.40 -16.71 8.58
CA PHE A 24 -8.13 -17.56 9.51
C PHE A 24 -9.47 -18.00 8.93
N ILE A 25 -10.26 -17.06 8.38
CA ILE A 25 -11.54 -17.37 7.73
C ILE A 25 -11.32 -18.33 6.55
N LEU A 26 -10.34 -18.06 5.69
CA LEU A 26 -10.00 -18.94 4.57
C LEU A 26 -9.63 -20.35 5.05
N ASN A 27 -8.83 -20.45 6.11
CA ASN A 27 -8.41 -21.74 6.66
C ASN A 27 -9.58 -22.55 7.26
N LEU A 28 -10.57 -21.88 7.88
CA LEU A 28 -11.79 -22.56 8.35
C LEU A 28 -12.54 -23.26 7.21
N PHE A 29 -12.66 -22.62 6.04
CA PHE A 29 -13.28 -23.24 4.88
C PHE A 29 -12.47 -24.43 4.34
N ILE A 30 -11.14 -24.37 4.40
CA ILE A 30 -10.28 -25.49 3.98
C ILE A 30 -10.43 -26.68 4.94
N TRP A 31 -10.46 -26.43 6.25
CA TRP A 31 -10.73 -27.48 7.25
C TRP A 31 -12.09 -28.13 7.05
N GLY A 32 -13.14 -27.34 6.76
CA GLY A 32 -14.48 -27.87 6.49
C GLY A 32 -14.56 -28.79 5.26
N GLN A 33 -13.59 -28.70 4.33
CA GLN A 33 -13.48 -29.59 3.17
C GLN A 33 -12.57 -30.80 3.41
N HIS A 34 -12.02 -30.95 4.63
CA HIS A 34 -10.99 -31.97 4.95
C HIS A 34 -9.82 -31.99 3.95
N SER A 35 -9.50 -30.84 3.37
CA SER A 35 -8.45 -30.73 2.37
C SER A 35 -7.07 -30.77 3.02
N SER A 36 -6.13 -31.46 2.38
CA SER A 36 -4.72 -31.53 2.82
C SER A 36 -3.99 -30.20 2.75
N GLY A 37 -4.55 -29.20 2.06
CA GLY A 37 -4.04 -27.83 2.04
C GLY A 37 -4.37 -27.01 3.29
N ALA A 38 -5.06 -27.60 4.28
CA ALA A 38 -5.41 -26.89 5.50
C ALA A 38 -4.20 -26.69 6.39
N VAL A 39 -4.02 -25.46 6.85
CA VAL A 39 -2.91 -25.10 7.73
C VAL A 39 -3.23 -25.64 9.12
N PRO A 40 -2.36 -26.48 9.71
CA PRO A 40 -2.65 -27.14 10.99
C PRO A 40 -2.75 -26.11 12.12
N PHE A 41 -3.51 -26.44 13.17
CA PHE A 41 -3.70 -25.52 14.31
C PHE A 41 -2.38 -25.07 14.93
N THR A 42 -1.39 -25.95 15.00
CA THR A 42 -0.05 -25.67 15.52
C THR A 42 0.66 -24.54 14.78
N THR A 43 0.55 -24.50 13.44
CA THR A 43 1.20 -23.43 12.66
C THR A 43 0.43 -22.12 12.79
N MET A 44 -0.89 -22.14 12.93
CA MET A 44 -1.67 -20.93 13.25
C MET A 44 -1.28 -20.35 14.61
N PHE A 45 -1.10 -21.21 15.61
CA PHE A 45 -0.61 -20.80 16.93
C PHE A 45 0.82 -20.24 16.85
N ALA A 46 1.70 -20.87 16.07
CA ALA A 46 3.05 -20.36 15.84
C ALA A 46 3.04 -18.96 15.19
N LEU A 47 2.15 -18.70 14.22
CA LEU A 47 1.98 -17.37 13.62
C LEU A 47 1.51 -16.33 14.64
N LEU A 48 0.60 -16.69 15.56
CA LEU A 48 0.19 -15.81 16.66
C LEU A 48 1.36 -15.50 17.59
N VAL A 49 2.14 -16.51 17.99
CA VAL A 49 3.32 -16.31 18.84
C VAL A 49 4.35 -15.43 18.15
N LEU A 50 4.57 -15.60 16.85
CA LEU A 50 5.48 -14.74 16.08
C LEU A 50 4.95 -13.30 16.01
N TRP A 51 3.65 -13.11 15.81
CA TRP A 51 3.03 -11.79 15.78
C TRP A 51 3.13 -11.06 17.12
N PHE A 52 2.62 -11.66 18.20
CA PHE A 52 2.61 -11.02 19.53
C PHE A 52 3.98 -11.02 20.22
N GLY A 53 4.80 -12.06 19.99
CA GLY A 53 6.08 -12.24 20.65
C GLY A 53 7.26 -11.55 19.95
N ILE A 54 7.18 -11.36 18.63
CA ILE A 54 8.27 -10.75 17.85
C ILE A 54 7.81 -9.45 17.19
N SER A 55 6.79 -9.52 16.31
CA SER A 55 6.41 -8.38 15.48
C SER A 55 5.92 -7.18 16.31
N VAL A 56 5.02 -7.40 17.28
CA VAL A 56 4.50 -6.32 18.15
C VAL A 56 5.64 -5.65 18.94
N PRO A 57 6.49 -6.37 19.71
CA PRO A 57 7.63 -5.76 20.38
C PRO A 57 8.56 -5.00 19.44
N LEU A 58 8.82 -5.53 18.24
CA LEU A 58 9.71 -4.88 17.26
C LEU A 58 9.13 -3.55 16.74
N VAL A 59 7.82 -3.47 16.53
CA VAL A 59 7.13 -2.22 16.18
C VAL A 59 7.21 -1.20 17.32
N PHE A 60 7.01 -1.64 18.56
CA PHE A 60 7.18 -0.77 19.73
C PHE A 60 8.62 -0.28 19.88
N LEU A 61 9.62 -1.15 19.71
CA LEU A 61 11.03 -0.77 19.73
C LEU A 61 11.36 0.25 18.62
N GLY A 62 10.90 -0.01 17.39
CA GLY A 62 11.07 0.90 16.26
C GLY A 62 10.44 2.27 16.51
N SER A 63 9.21 2.30 17.05
CA SER A 63 8.55 3.56 17.43
C SER A 63 9.32 4.29 18.53
N TYR A 64 9.77 3.59 19.56
CA TYR A 64 10.49 4.17 20.69
C TYR A 64 11.79 4.87 20.26
N PHE A 65 12.57 4.24 19.38
CA PHE A 65 13.75 4.88 18.79
C PHE A 65 13.38 6.01 17.82
N GLY A 66 12.27 5.89 17.10
CA GLY A 66 11.74 6.94 16.24
C GLY A 66 11.37 8.22 17.00
N PHE A 67 10.67 8.10 18.13
CA PHE A 67 10.24 9.24 18.96
C PHE A 67 11.36 9.91 19.74
N ARG A 68 12.48 9.21 19.96
CA ARG A 68 13.68 9.80 20.55
C ARG A 68 14.45 10.71 19.58
N LYS A 69 14.20 10.60 18.27
CA LYS A 69 14.82 11.48 17.28
C LYS A 69 14.16 12.86 17.30
N PRO A 70 14.90 13.94 17.01
CA PRO A 70 14.31 15.26 16.92
C PRO A 70 13.20 15.28 15.87
N PRO A 71 12.11 16.04 16.11
CA PRO A 71 11.03 16.16 15.15
C PRO A 71 11.57 16.73 13.84
N ILE A 72 10.99 16.29 12.72
CA ILE A 72 11.41 16.78 11.41
C ILE A 72 11.03 18.26 11.31
N GLU A 73 12.03 19.13 11.30
CA GLU A 73 11.84 20.57 11.11
C GLU A 73 11.25 20.85 9.72
N LEU A 74 10.14 21.59 9.72
CA LEU A 74 9.52 22.08 8.50
C LEU A 74 10.26 23.34 8.06
N PRO A 75 10.51 23.52 6.76
CA PRO A 75 11.31 24.62 6.24
C PRO A 75 10.68 26.00 6.47
N VAL A 76 9.37 26.06 6.71
CA VAL A 76 8.62 27.31 6.82
C VAL A 76 7.63 27.21 7.97
N ARG A 77 7.42 28.31 8.69
CA ARG A 77 6.38 28.41 9.71
C ARG A 77 5.01 28.37 9.04
N THR A 78 4.15 27.47 9.50
CA THR A 78 2.77 27.37 9.03
C THR A 78 1.90 28.43 9.73
N ASN A 79 1.03 29.11 8.99
CA ASN A 79 0.02 29.98 9.58
C ASN A 79 -0.98 29.17 10.42
N GLN A 80 -1.38 29.70 11.58
CA GLN A 80 -2.35 29.04 12.47
C GLN A 80 -3.78 29.07 11.93
N VAL A 81 -4.11 30.07 11.11
CA VAL A 81 -5.41 30.17 10.44
C VAL A 81 -5.31 29.51 9.05
N PRO A 82 -6.07 28.44 8.78
CA PRO A 82 -6.07 27.81 7.47
C PRO A 82 -6.64 28.78 6.43
N ARG A 83 -5.90 29.01 5.35
CA ARG A 83 -6.39 29.78 4.20
C ARG A 83 -7.57 29.05 3.55
N GLN A 84 -8.56 29.79 3.07
CA GLN A 84 -9.67 29.22 2.30
C GLN A 84 -9.17 28.65 0.97
N ILE A 85 -9.55 27.41 0.67
CA ILE A 85 -9.15 26.71 -0.57
C ILE A 85 -10.07 27.18 -1.70
N PRO A 86 -9.53 27.64 -2.85
CA PRO A 86 -10.36 28.04 -3.98
C PRO A 86 -11.09 26.85 -4.60
N ALA A 87 -12.19 27.12 -5.30
CA ALA A 87 -12.94 26.09 -6.01
C ALA A 87 -12.02 25.37 -7.03
N GLN A 88 -11.89 24.05 -6.86
CA GLN A 88 -11.00 23.25 -7.69
C GLN A 88 -11.73 22.78 -8.95
N PRO A 89 -11.06 22.74 -10.11
CA PRO A 89 -11.63 22.18 -11.32
C PRO A 89 -11.85 20.66 -11.16
N TRP A 90 -12.76 20.10 -11.95
CA TRP A 90 -13.20 18.71 -11.84
C TRP A 90 -12.06 17.68 -11.95
N PHE A 91 -11.05 17.95 -12.79
CA PHE A 91 -9.91 17.05 -13.00
C PHE A 91 -8.88 17.06 -11.85
N ILE A 92 -8.99 17.97 -10.87
CA ILE A 92 -8.16 18.01 -9.65
C ILE A 92 -8.91 17.39 -8.45
N GLN A 93 -10.13 16.89 -8.67
CA GLN A 93 -10.88 16.20 -7.64
C GLN A 93 -10.12 14.95 -7.15
N PRO A 94 -10.12 14.69 -5.83
CA PRO A 94 -9.24 13.68 -5.21
C PRO A 94 -9.47 12.26 -5.73
N VAL A 95 -10.72 11.91 -6.05
CA VAL A 95 -11.05 10.58 -6.59
C VAL A 95 -10.52 10.44 -8.01
N PHE A 96 -10.72 11.46 -8.84
CA PHE A 96 -10.28 11.44 -10.23
C PHE A 96 -8.75 11.39 -10.33
N THR A 97 -8.04 12.25 -9.58
CA THR A 97 -6.58 12.27 -9.57
C THR A 97 -5.99 10.99 -8.99
N ALA A 98 -6.61 10.41 -7.96
CA ALA A 98 -6.20 9.11 -7.43
C ALA A 98 -6.32 8.01 -8.49
N LEU A 99 -7.48 7.88 -9.16
CA LEU A 99 -7.68 6.86 -10.19
C LEU A 99 -6.68 7.02 -11.34
N VAL A 100 -6.54 8.22 -11.90
CA VAL A 100 -5.60 8.49 -13.01
C VAL A 100 -4.15 8.20 -12.58
N GLY A 101 -3.77 8.60 -11.36
CA GLY A 101 -2.42 8.36 -10.83
C GLY A 101 -2.04 6.89 -10.74
N GLY A 102 -3.00 6.01 -10.43
CA GLY A 102 -2.73 4.58 -10.27
C GLY A 102 -2.45 3.82 -11.57
N VAL A 103 -2.80 4.38 -12.73
CA VAL A 103 -2.70 3.70 -14.02
C VAL A 103 -1.24 3.43 -14.38
N LEU A 104 -0.35 4.39 -14.15
CA LEU A 104 1.07 4.27 -14.52
C LEU A 104 1.82 3.26 -13.64
N PRO A 105 1.74 3.30 -12.30
CA PRO A 105 2.33 2.27 -11.44
C PRO A 105 1.78 0.86 -11.73
N PHE A 106 0.49 0.73 -12.05
CA PHE A 106 -0.09 -0.55 -12.48
C PHE A 106 0.50 -1.03 -13.80
N GLY A 107 0.61 -0.15 -14.80
CA GLY A 107 1.22 -0.46 -16.10
C GLY A 107 2.66 -0.96 -15.96
N ALA A 108 3.45 -0.37 -15.05
CA ALA A 108 4.83 -0.76 -14.81
C ALA A 108 4.98 -2.20 -14.26
N VAL A 109 3.99 -2.70 -13.51
CA VAL A 109 4.03 -4.05 -12.92
C VAL A 109 3.15 -5.06 -13.64
N PHE A 110 2.39 -4.64 -14.66
CA PHE A 110 1.36 -5.44 -15.30
C PHE A 110 1.87 -6.79 -15.82
N THR A 111 3.01 -6.78 -16.52
CA THR A 111 3.61 -8.01 -17.08
C THR A 111 4.08 -8.95 -15.98
N GLU A 112 4.66 -8.42 -14.91
CA GLU A 112 5.12 -9.20 -13.78
C GLU A 112 3.98 -9.79 -12.97
N LEU A 113 2.92 -9.01 -12.77
CA LEU A 113 1.72 -9.50 -12.12
C LEU A 113 1.15 -10.71 -12.86
N PHE A 114 1.15 -10.70 -14.21
CA PHE A 114 0.74 -11.85 -15.00
C PHE A 114 1.62 -13.09 -14.76
N PHE A 115 2.95 -12.94 -14.73
CA PHE A 115 3.86 -14.05 -14.48
C PHE A 115 3.75 -14.59 -13.05
N ILE A 116 3.64 -13.72 -12.06
CA ILE A 116 3.44 -14.10 -10.66
C ILE A 116 2.14 -14.88 -10.49
N MET A 117 1.04 -14.37 -11.06
CA MET A 117 -0.26 -15.03 -10.97
C MET A 117 -0.26 -16.39 -11.69
N SER A 118 0.38 -16.48 -12.86
CA SER A 118 0.52 -17.75 -13.58
C SER A 118 1.40 -18.74 -12.81
N SER A 119 2.43 -18.27 -12.12
CA SER A 119 3.25 -19.12 -11.27
C SER A 119 2.49 -19.64 -10.05
N LEU A 120 1.79 -18.75 -9.34
CA LEU A 120 1.03 -19.10 -8.13
C LEU A 120 -0.14 -20.05 -8.42
N TRP A 121 -0.89 -19.80 -9.50
CA TRP A 121 -2.16 -20.48 -9.74
C TRP A 121 -2.12 -21.57 -10.82
N GLN A 122 -1.16 -21.52 -11.74
CA GLN A 122 -0.99 -22.54 -12.79
C GLN A 122 0.29 -23.37 -12.60
N HIS A 123 0.95 -23.23 -11.44
CA HIS A 123 2.17 -23.96 -11.06
C HIS A 123 3.31 -23.83 -12.08
N GLN A 124 3.35 -22.73 -12.85
CA GLN A 124 4.44 -22.43 -13.75
C GLN A 124 5.68 -21.98 -12.95
N PHE A 125 6.87 -22.42 -13.32
CA PHE A 125 8.09 -21.99 -12.65
C PHE A 125 8.39 -20.51 -12.98
N TYR A 126 8.55 -19.70 -11.94
CA TYR A 126 8.99 -18.31 -12.08
C TYR A 126 10.53 -18.26 -12.08
N TYR A 127 11.13 -18.10 -13.26
CA TYR A 127 12.60 -18.12 -13.43
C TYR A 127 13.27 -16.73 -13.36
N LEU A 128 12.49 -15.65 -13.34
CA LEU A 128 12.96 -14.30 -13.62
C LEU A 128 13.09 -13.41 -12.36
N PHE A 129 13.60 -13.94 -11.24
CA PHE A 129 13.75 -13.18 -9.99
C PHE A 129 14.57 -11.88 -10.13
N GLY A 130 15.59 -11.85 -11.01
CA GLY A 130 16.34 -10.63 -11.30
C GLY A 130 15.50 -9.55 -12.00
N PHE A 131 14.57 -9.96 -12.87
CA PHE A 131 13.65 -9.05 -13.53
C PHE A 131 12.60 -8.51 -12.55
N LEU A 132 12.13 -9.32 -11.60
CA LEU A 132 11.25 -8.87 -10.51
C LEU A 132 11.86 -7.71 -9.72
N ALA A 133 13.14 -7.82 -9.38
CA ALA A 133 13.86 -6.79 -8.63
C ALA A 133 13.96 -5.49 -9.44
N LEU A 134 14.24 -5.58 -10.74
CA LEU A 134 14.27 -4.44 -11.65
C LEU A 134 12.88 -3.76 -11.70
N VAL A 135 11.80 -4.54 -11.87
CA VAL A 135 10.44 -4.00 -11.92
C VAL A 135 10.02 -3.38 -10.60
N LEU A 136 10.48 -3.91 -9.45
CA LEU A 136 10.27 -3.29 -8.15
C LEU A 136 10.93 -1.90 -8.07
N VAL A 137 12.14 -1.73 -8.61
CA VAL A 137 12.81 -0.41 -8.68
C VAL A 137 12.02 0.55 -9.57
N ILE A 138 11.56 0.10 -10.75
CA ILE A 138 10.71 0.91 -11.63
C ILE A 138 9.41 1.29 -10.92
N LEU A 139 8.79 0.37 -10.19
CA LEU A 139 7.58 0.63 -9.41
C LEU A 139 7.83 1.73 -8.35
N ILE A 140 8.93 1.67 -7.62
CA ILE A 140 9.28 2.69 -6.61
C ILE A 140 9.43 4.07 -7.28
N ILE A 141 10.15 4.14 -8.40
CA ILE A 141 10.38 5.39 -9.13
C ILE A 141 9.06 5.95 -9.66
N THR A 142 8.25 5.13 -10.33
CA THR A 142 6.96 5.56 -10.91
C THR A 142 5.95 5.98 -9.84
N CYS A 143 5.89 5.28 -8.70
CA CYS A 143 5.07 5.68 -7.56
C CYS A 143 5.50 7.04 -6.99
N ALA A 144 6.80 7.26 -6.86
CA ALA A 144 7.35 8.52 -6.38
C ALA A 144 7.04 9.67 -7.37
N GLU A 145 7.31 9.46 -8.66
CA GLU A 145 7.09 10.44 -9.73
C GLU A 145 5.63 10.90 -9.78
N ILE A 146 4.68 9.98 -9.84
CA ILE A 146 3.25 10.30 -9.92
C ILE A 146 2.77 11.05 -8.68
N SER A 147 3.19 10.61 -7.50
CA SER A 147 2.78 11.24 -6.24
C SER A 147 3.33 12.67 -6.15
N ILE A 148 4.58 12.89 -6.58
CA ILE A 148 5.20 14.21 -6.65
C ILE A 148 4.48 15.10 -7.66
N ALA A 149 4.24 14.62 -8.87
CA ALA A 149 3.60 15.39 -9.94
C ALA A 149 2.18 15.83 -9.56
N LEU A 150 1.37 14.91 -9.02
CA LEU A 150 0.00 15.22 -8.56
C LEU A 150 0.01 16.18 -7.35
N THR A 151 0.95 15.99 -6.42
CA THR A 151 1.13 16.92 -5.29
C THR A 151 1.51 18.31 -5.78
N TYR A 152 2.40 18.41 -6.77
CA TYR A 152 2.78 19.69 -7.37
C TYR A 152 1.58 20.40 -8.00
N PHE A 153 0.82 19.73 -8.86
CA PHE A 153 -0.38 20.34 -9.47
C PHE A 153 -1.40 20.78 -8.43
N GLN A 154 -1.57 20.00 -7.37
CA GLN A 154 -2.45 20.36 -6.26
C GLN A 154 -1.97 21.64 -5.53
N LEU A 155 -0.66 21.74 -5.25
CA LEU A 155 -0.09 22.91 -4.59
C LEU A 155 -0.18 24.16 -5.49
N THR A 156 0.02 24.04 -6.81
CA THR A 156 -0.18 25.15 -7.75
C THR A 156 -1.64 25.62 -7.81
N SER A 157 -2.58 24.77 -7.42
CA SER A 157 -4.01 25.10 -7.31
C SER A 157 -4.39 25.63 -5.92
N GLU A 158 -3.40 26.07 -5.14
CA GLU A 158 -3.51 26.60 -3.78
C GLU A 158 -4.15 25.64 -2.76
N ASN A 159 -4.15 24.33 -3.02
CA ASN A 159 -4.72 23.34 -2.12
C ASN A 159 -3.64 22.63 -1.28
N TYR A 160 -3.55 22.98 0.00
CA TYR A 160 -2.54 22.44 0.91
C TYR A 160 -2.84 21.04 1.47
N ASN A 161 -4.00 20.44 1.20
CA ASN A 161 -4.38 19.12 1.74
C ASN A 161 -3.74 17.96 0.98
N TRP A 162 -2.41 17.94 0.88
CA TRP A 162 -1.67 17.00 0.04
C TRP A 162 -1.39 15.65 0.74
N TRP A 163 -1.35 15.60 2.08
CA TRP A 163 -0.87 14.45 2.84
C TRP A 163 -1.55 13.12 2.44
N TRP A 164 -2.87 13.00 2.64
CA TRP A 164 -3.60 11.78 2.27
C TRP A 164 -3.78 11.63 0.76
N ARG A 165 -3.83 12.74 0.02
CA ARG A 165 -3.97 12.67 -1.45
C ARG A 165 -2.74 12.07 -2.12
N SER A 166 -1.55 12.39 -1.63
CA SER A 166 -0.30 11.76 -2.10
C SER A 166 -0.25 10.26 -1.79
N PHE A 167 -0.89 9.81 -0.70
CA PHE A 167 -1.06 8.38 -0.43
C PHE A 167 -1.99 7.71 -1.44
N PHE A 168 -3.15 8.31 -1.71
CA PHE A 168 -4.15 7.75 -2.62
C PHE A 168 -3.75 7.84 -4.10
N ALA A 169 -2.85 8.75 -4.45
CA ALA A 169 -2.34 8.96 -5.80
C ALA A 169 -1.68 7.71 -6.41
N SER A 170 -0.76 7.08 -5.67
CA SER A 170 -0.08 5.86 -6.10
C SER A 170 -0.79 4.59 -5.64
N SER A 171 -1.47 4.60 -4.48
CA SER A 171 -2.10 3.39 -3.92
C SER A 171 -3.36 2.92 -4.67
N SER A 172 -4.01 3.81 -5.41
CA SER A 172 -5.11 3.45 -6.33
C SER A 172 -4.71 2.37 -7.35
N SER A 173 -3.42 2.21 -7.65
CA SER A 173 -2.89 1.13 -8.49
C SER A 173 -3.26 -0.28 -7.98
N ALA A 174 -3.44 -0.43 -6.67
CA ALA A 174 -3.91 -1.69 -6.07
C ALA A 174 -5.34 -2.07 -6.47
N LEU A 175 -6.20 -1.09 -6.78
CA LEU A 175 -7.53 -1.36 -7.33
C LEU A 175 -7.40 -2.00 -8.72
N TYR A 176 -6.47 -1.52 -9.55
CA TYR A 176 -6.21 -2.12 -10.87
C TYR A 176 -5.63 -3.53 -10.74
N VAL A 177 -4.74 -3.78 -9.76
CA VAL A 177 -4.27 -5.14 -9.43
C VAL A 177 -5.44 -6.07 -9.07
N PHE A 178 -6.38 -5.59 -8.24
CA PHE A 178 -7.54 -6.39 -7.85
C PHE A 178 -8.51 -6.63 -9.03
N LEU A 179 -8.80 -5.61 -9.83
CA LEU A 179 -9.62 -5.74 -11.04
C LEU A 179 -9.00 -6.70 -12.05
N TYR A 180 -7.68 -6.60 -12.25
CA TYR A 180 -6.94 -7.55 -13.09
C TYR A 180 -7.06 -8.98 -12.56
N SER A 181 -7.04 -9.16 -11.24
CA SER A 181 -7.23 -10.48 -10.64
C SER A 181 -8.61 -11.08 -10.95
N ILE A 182 -9.66 -10.27 -11.02
CA ILE A 182 -11.01 -10.72 -11.43
C ILE A 182 -10.99 -11.14 -12.91
N LEU A 183 -10.37 -10.33 -13.78
CA LEU A 183 -10.27 -10.64 -15.21
C LEU A 183 -9.46 -11.93 -15.47
N TYR A 184 -8.36 -12.10 -14.74
CA TYR A 184 -7.52 -13.30 -14.82
C TYR A 184 -8.29 -14.55 -14.36
N PHE A 185 -9.08 -14.44 -13.29
CA PHE A 185 -9.96 -15.52 -12.83
C PHE A 185 -10.93 -15.97 -13.92
N SER A 186 -11.65 -15.03 -14.54
CA SER A 186 -12.64 -15.36 -15.56
C SER A 186 -12.03 -15.86 -16.89
N SER A 187 -10.83 -15.42 -17.24
CA SER A 187 -10.26 -15.66 -18.58
C SER A 187 -9.30 -16.85 -18.61
N ARG A 188 -8.63 -17.16 -17.50
CA ARG A 188 -7.51 -18.12 -17.46
C ARG A 188 -7.72 -19.27 -16.48
N LEU A 189 -8.51 -19.10 -15.43
CA LEU A 189 -8.70 -20.10 -14.40
C LEU A 189 -9.98 -20.89 -14.63
N LYS A 190 -9.85 -22.22 -14.66
CA LYS A 190 -10.97 -23.16 -14.69
C LYS A 190 -11.24 -23.69 -13.28
N ILE A 191 -11.52 -22.78 -12.34
CA ILE A 191 -11.84 -23.14 -10.96
C ILE A 191 -13.37 -23.13 -10.79
N GLU A 192 -13.95 -24.31 -10.60
CA GLU A 192 -15.40 -24.46 -10.38
C GLU A 192 -15.78 -24.55 -8.90
N LYS A 193 -14.82 -24.96 -8.05
CA LYS A 193 -15.08 -25.18 -6.62
C LYS A 193 -15.16 -23.87 -5.86
N PHE A 194 -16.25 -23.67 -5.11
CA PHE A 194 -16.49 -22.48 -4.29
C PHE A 194 -15.32 -22.15 -3.35
N VAL A 195 -14.80 -23.14 -2.61
CA VAL A 195 -13.72 -22.92 -1.64
C VAL A 195 -12.43 -22.47 -2.33
N SER A 196 -12.11 -23.02 -3.50
CA SER A 196 -10.95 -22.60 -4.29
C SER A 196 -11.11 -21.17 -4.84
N THR A 197 -12.32 -20.77 -5.25
CA THR A 197 -12.65 -19.40 -5.65
C THR A 197 -12.49 -18.43 -4.49
N LEU A 198 -12.98 -18.80 -3.30
CA LEU A 198 -12.85 -17.98 -2.09
C LEU A 198 -11.37 -17.79 -1.70
N LEU A 199 -10.57 -18.85 -1.77
CA LEU A 199 -9.13 -18.78 -1.54
C LEU A 199 -8.43 -17.86 -2.52
N TYR A 200 -8.77 -17.97 -3.80
CA TYR A 200 -8.24 -17.10 -4.84
C TYR A 200 -8.46 -15.63 -4.53
N PHE A 201 -9.71 -15.22 -4.30
CA PHE A 201 -10.03 -13.81 -4.02
C PHE A 201 -9.50 -13.35 -2.67
N GLY A 202 -9.45 -14.23 -1.66
CA GLY A 202 -8.85 -13.93 -0.37
C GLY A 202 -7.35 -13.62 -0.47
N TYR A 203 -6.58 -14.47 -1.15
CA TYR A 203 -5.15 -14.23 -1.37
C TYR A 203 -4.88 -13.02 -2.28
N MET A 204 -5.63 -12.86 -3.37
CA MET A 204 -5.49 -11.69 -4.24
C MET A 204 -5.91 -10.39 -3.53
N GLY A 205 -6.86 -10.45 -2.60
CA GLY A 205 -7.22 -9.35 -1.71
C GLY A 205 -6.07 -8.96 -0.77
N ILE A 206 -5.38 -9.95 -0.17
CA ILE A 206 -4.18 -9.70 0.65
C ILE A 206 -3.08 -9.06 -0.20
N VAL A 207 -2.80 -9.60 -1.40
CA VAL A 207 -1.79 -9.05 -2.32
C VAL A 207 -2.11 -7.60 -2.70
N SER A 208 -3.37 -7.31 -3.05
CA SER A 208 -3.81 -5.94 -3.35
C SER A 208 -3.67 -5.01 -2.15
N LEU A 209 -4.03 -5.46 -0.93
CA LEU A 209 -3.85 -4.67 0.29
C LEU A 209 -2.39 -4.33 0.57
N ILE A 210 -1.48 -5.30 0.39
CA ILE A 210 -0.03 -5.08 0.53
C ILE A 210 0.44 -4.05 -0.49
N PHE A 211 0.02 -4.22 -1.75
CA PHE A 211 0.37 -3.31 -2.83
C PHE A 211 -0.12 -1.89 -2.56
N PHE A 212 -1.35 -1.74 -2.05
CA PHE A 212 -1.96 -0.47 -1.66
C PHE A 212 -1.13 0.25 -0.60
N LEU A 213 -0.78 -0.44 0.49
CA LEU A 213 0.02 0.14 1.57
C LEU A 213 1.44 0.49 1.14
N LEU A 214 2.08 -0.39 0.36
CA LEU A 214 3.46 -0.20 -0.12
C LEU A 214 3.56 0.99 -1.07
N THR A 215 2.73 1.03 -2.11
CA THR A 215 2.76 2.10 -3.12
C THR A 215 2.34 3.44 -2.52
N GLY A 216 1.35 3.46 -1.62
CA GLY A 216 0.94 4.67 -0.90
C GLY A 216 2.01 5.19 0.06
N ALA A 217 2.73 4.30 0.76
CA ALA A 217 3.84 4.69 1.63
C ALA A 217 4.99 5.33 0.83
N ILE A 218 5.36 4.74 -0.32
CA ILE A 218 6.37 5.32 -1.22
C ILE A 218 5.93 6.72 -1.69
N GLY A 219 4.68 6.86 -2.12
CA GLY A 219 4.14 8.12 -2.63
C GLY A 219 4.12 9.25 -1.59
N THR A 220 3.69 8.94 -0.36
CA THR A 220 3.69 9.90 0.75
C THR A 220 5.09 10.35 1.15
N VAL A 221 6.03 9.40 1.29
CA VAL A 221 7.42 9.71 1.64
C VAL A 221 8.05 10.58 0.56
N ALA A 222 7.92 10.21 -0.71
CA ALA A 222 8.43 10.99 -1.84
C ALA A 222 7.86 12.42 -1.87
N SER A 223 6.54 12.55 -1.70
CA SER A 223 5.87 13.85 -1.69
C SER A 223 6.28 14.71 -0.50
N PHE A 224 6.47 14.10 0.68
CA PHE A 224 6.97 14.79 1.87
C PHE A 224 8.37 15.38 1.65
N TYR A 225 9.30 14.61 1.08
CA TYR A 225 10.63 15.10 0.74
C TYR A 225 10.58 16.22 -0.30
N PHE A 226 9.74 16.06 -1.33
CA PHE A 226 9.54 17.07 -2.37
C PHE A 226 9.03 18.41 -1.81
N VAL A 227 7.98 18.37 -0.99
CA VAL A 227 7.43 19.54 -0.31
C VAL A 227 8.50 20.23 0.53
N LYS A 228 9.30 19.45 1.29
CA LYS A 228 10.40 20.00 2.09
C LYS A 228 11.44 20.73 1.24
N VAL A 229 11.81 20.17 0.09
CA VAL A 229 12.79 20.78 -0.83
C VAL A 229 12.25 22.08 -1.45
N ILE A 230 11.01 22.07 -1.97
CA ILE A 230 10.41 23.28 -2.57
C ILE A 230 10.30 24.39 -1.55
N TYR A 231 9.67 24.13 -0.40
CA TYR A 231 9.47 25.18 0.60
C TYR A 231 10.77 25.60 1.29
N GLY A 232 11.80 24.74 1.34
CA GLY A 232 13.14 25.10 1.82
C GLY A 232 13.94 25.96 0.84
N SER A 233 13.61 25.92 -0.46
CA SER A 233 14.26 26.75 -1.48
C SER A 233 13.70 28.18 -1.54
N ILE A 234 12.50 28.40 -0.98
CA ILE A 234 11.89 29.72 -0.93
C ILE A 234 12.63 30.54 0.13
N LYS A 235 13.43 31.50 -0.33
CA LYS A 235 14.00 32.55 0.52
C LYS A 235 12.85 33.44 0.99
N VAL A 236 12.22 33.05 2.09
CA VAL A 236 11.39 33.97 2.85
C VAL A 236 12.38 34.82 3.62
N ASP A 237 12.48 36.12 3.27
CA ASP A 237 13.21 37.08 4.11
C ASP A 237 12.66 36.94 5.53
N GLN A 238 13.49 36.42 6.43
CA GLN A 238 13.14 36.12 7.83
C GLN A 238 12.93 37.39 8.64
#